data_AF-A0A349L5P4-F1
#
_entry.id   AF-A0A349L5P4-F1
#
_cell.length_a   1.000
_cell.length_b   1.000
_cell.length_c   1.000
_cell.angle_alpha   90.00
_cell.angle_beta   90.00
_cell.angle_gamma   90.00
#
_symmetry.space_group_name_H-M   'P 1'
#
loop_
_entity.id
_entity.type
_entity.pdbx_description
1 polymer ?
#
loop_
_entity_poly.entity_id
_entity_poly.type
_entity_poly.pdbx_seq_one_letter_code
_entity_poly.pdbx_strand_id
1 'polypeptide(L)'
;MEHGVTPYVWLEYSAERAELFAEGITAYAAPVVYVEDTQRLAAGSDDVWIRFTRDSDRLAIALKPPGIRMPLEALRFFQRDIARLAQELLHPKEVVIPPVAMATESNKGISKEHVLEIFGGMLKFNLEQALSGAVGIFGDDGARVRKNSRGGKNSHLWNPVTLALGLNDVHRVPMPYLKKTFATHPLLREWKDAWLESLALLGE
;
A
#
# COMPACT_ATOMS: atom_id res chain seq x y z
N MET A 1 -11.74 2.92 15.36
CA MET A 1 -10.65 1.92 15.45
C MET A 1 -9.34 2.66 15.60
N GLU A 2 -8.94 2.88 16.85
CA GLU A 2 -7.95 3.89 17.20
C GLU A 2 -6.50 3.40 17.08
N HIS A 3 -6.29 2.09 16.86
CA HIS A 3 -4.96 1.48 16.85
C HIS A 3 -4.61 0.72 15.56
N GLY A 4 -5.25 1.06 14.43
CA GLY A 4 -4.87 0.52 13.12
C GLY A 4 -5.08 -0.98 12.91
N VAL A 5 -5.81 -1.66 13.80
CA VAL A 5 -6.16 -3.08 13.61
C VAL A 5 -7.22 -3.20 12.51
N THR A 6 -6.94 -4.03 11.51
CA THR A 6 -7.89 -4.29 10.41
C THR A 6 -8.91 -5.35 10.86
N PRO A 7 -10.23 -5.06 10.78
CA PRO A 7 -11.24 -6.08 10.99
C PRO A 7 -11.40 -6.95 9.76
N TYR A 8 -11.85 -8.18 10.01
CA TYR A 8 -12.16 -9.16 8.97
C TYR A 8 -13.54 -9.74 9.21
N VAL A 9 -14.17 -10.22 8.15
CA VAL A 9 -15.31 -11.13 8.22
C VAL A 9 -14.97 -12.41 7.45
N TRP A 10 -15.50 -13.54 7.90
CA TRP A 10 -15.37 -14.77 7.15
C TRP A 10 -16.43 -14.81 6.05
N LEU A 11 -16.01 -14.81 4.78
CA LEU A 11 -16.92 -14.95 3.65
C LEU A 11 -16.84 -16.36 3.10
N GLU A 12 -17.99 -17.00 3.00
CA GLU A 12 -18.16 -18.29 2.34
C GLU A 12 -18.62 -18.09 0.90
N TYR A 13 -18.21 -19.02 0.05
CA TYR A 13 -18.55 -19.05 -1.36
C TYR A 13 -20.07 -19.03 -1.55
N SER A 14 -20.51 -18.16 -2.45
CA SER A 14 -21.88 -18.18 -2.99
C SER A 14 -21.85 -17.86 -4.47
N ALA A 15 -22.78 -18.45 -5.23
CA ALA A 15 -22.86 -18.21 -6.67
C ALA A 15 -23.04 -16.71 -7.03
N GLU A 16 -23.76 -15.98 -6.18
CA GLU A 16 -23.96 -14.52 -6.31
C GLU A 16 -22.69 -13.69 -6.14
N ARG A 17 -21.67 -14.27 -5.49
CA ARG A 17 -20.41 -13.60 -5.14
C ARG A 17 -19.20 -14.39 -5.61
N ALA A 18 -19.36 -15.24 -6.63
CA ALA A 18 -18.30 -16.09 -7.15
C ALA A 18 -17.07 -15.27 -7.60
N GLU A 19 -17.28 -14.01 -8.02
CA GLU A 19 -16.22 -13.05 -8.36
C GLU A 19 -15.25 -12.70 -7.21
N LEU A 20 -15.60 -13.04 -5.96
CA LEU A 20 -14.73 -12.84 -4.78
C LEU A 20 -13.80 -14.02 -4.49
N PHE A 21 -13.97 -15.13 -5.21
CA PHE A 21 -13.29 -16.40 -4.91
C PHE A 21 -12.44 -16.85 -6.10
N ALA A 22 -11.17 -17.09 -5.82
CA ALA A 22 -10.24 -17.74 -6.73
C ALA A 22 -10.61 -19.22 -6.91
N GLU A 23 -10.09 -19.83 -7.97
CA GLU A 23 -10.35 -21.23 -8.27
C GLU A 23 -9.99 -22.14 -7.09
N GLY A 24 -10.96 -22.96 -6.65
CA GLY A 24 -10.78 -23.89 -5.53
C GLY A 24 -10.90 -23.27 -4.13
N ILE A 25 -11.10 -21.96 -4.00
CA ILE A 25 -11.31 -21.30 -2.69
C ILE A 25 -12.80 -21.26 -2.37
N THR A 26 -13.17 -21.83 -1.23
CA THR A 26 -14.57 -21.90 -0.77
C THR A 26 -14.89 -20.96 0.39
N ALA A 27 -13.87 -20.42 1.06
CA ALA A 27 -14.02 -19.43 2.12
C ALA A 27 -12.73 -18.62 2.31
N TYR A 28 -12.85 -17.37 2.74
CA TYR A 28 -11.69 -16.56 3.11
C TYR A 28 -12.03 -15.45 4.11
N ALA A 29 -11.00 -14.90 4.76
CA ALA A 29 -11.14 -13.73 5.63
C ALA A 29 -11.11 -12.44 4.81
N ALA A 30 -12.27 -11.85 4.55
CA ALA A 30 -12.39 -10.60 3.81
C ALA A 30 -12.14 -9.41 4.73
N PRO A 31 -11.18 -8.52 4.39
CA PRO A 31 -10.87 -7.38 5.23
C PRO A 31 -11.88 -6.24 5.02
N VAL A 32 -12.24 -5.57 6.11
CA VAL A 32 -13.04 -4.32 6.08
C VAL A 32 -12.05 -3.16 5.99
N VAL A 33 -11.75 -2.73 4.76
CA VAL A 33 -10.69 -1.76 4.48
C VAL A 33 -11.21 -0.37 4.10
N TYR A 34 -12.50 -0.23 3.85
CA TYR A 34 -13.08 1.04 3.41
C TYR A 34 -13.26 2.01 4.58
N VAL A 35 -12.83 3.26 4.41
CA VAL A 35 -12.77 4.23 5.51
C VAL A 35 -14.15 4.52 6.10
N GLU A 36 -15.18 4.63 5.28
CA GLU A 36 -16.54 4.90 5.77
C GLU A 36 -17.13 3.69 6.50
N ASP A 37 -16.87 2.48 6.01
CA ASP A 37 -17.35 1.24 6.64
C ASP A 37 -16.69 1.04 8.02
N THR A 38 -15.40 1.35 8.11
CA THR A 38 -14.64 1.30 9.36
C THR A 38 -15.02 2.42 10.34
N GLN A 39 -15.33 3.62 9.85
CA GLN A 39 -15.86 4.71 10.66
C GLN A 39 -17.23 4.38 11.23
N ARG A 40 -18.11 3.77 10.43
CA ARG A 40 -19.43 3.32 10.89
C ARG A 40 -19.32 2.28 12.01
N LEU A 41 -18.42 1.31 11.86
CA LEU A 41 -18.12 0.36 12.94
C LEU A 41 -17.59 1.06 14.20
N ALA A 42 -16.69 2.02 14.03
CA ALA A 42 -16.14 2.79 15.15
C ALA A 42 -17.20 3.66 15.85
N ALA A 43 -18.23 4.11 15.13
CA ALA A 43 -19.35 4.88 15.65
C ALA A 43 -20.40 4.02 16.38
N GLY A 44 -20.17 2.71 16.56
CA GLY A 44 -21.06 1.82 17.31
C GLY A 44 -22.20 1.23 16.48
N SER A 45 -21.97 1.03 15.18
CA SER A 45 -22.94 0.38 14.29
C SER A 45 -23.30 -1.05 14.69
N ASP A 46 -24.57 -1.44 14.49
CA ASP A 46 -25.13 -2.77 14.84
C ASP A 46 -24.72 -3.92 13.91
N ASP A 47 -24.15 -3.61 12.74
CA ASP A 47 -23.70 -4.58 11.75
C ASP A 47 -22.41 -4.14 11.04
N VAL A 48 -21.73 -5.12 10.45
CA VAL A 48 -20.57 -4.95 9.58
C VAL A 48 -21.06 -4.77 8.16
N TRP A 49 -20.85 -3.58 7.60
CA TRP A 49 -21.18 -3.26 6.22
C TRP A 49 -19.90 -3.22 5.39
N ILE A 50 -19.91 -3.92 4.26
CA ILE A 50 -18.76 -4.02 3.36
C ILE A 50 -19.24 -3.60 1.98
N ARG A 51 -18.76 -2.45 1.52
CA ARG A 51 -18.97 -1.96 0.15
C ARG A 51 -17.74 -2.10 -0.72
N PHE A 52 -16.58 -2.22 -0.08
CA PHE A 52 -15.30 -2.39 -0.73
C PHE A 52 -14.41 -3.30 0.12
N THR A 53 -13.80 -4.30 -0.52
CA THR A 53 -12.97 -5.29 0.16
C THR A 53 -11.85 -5.77 -0.76
N ARG A 54 -11.15 -6.81 -0.34
CA ARG A 54 -10.26 -7.58 -1.20
C ARG A 54 -10.87 -8.96 -1.43
N ASP A 55 -10.74 -9.49 -2.63
CA ASP A 55 -11.11 -10.87 -2.95
C ASP A 55 -10.12 -11.87 -2.30
N SER A 56 -10.32 -13.18 -2.52
CA SER A 56 -9.42 -14.20 -1.97
C SER A 56 -7.99 -14.13 -2.51
N ASP A 57 -7.79 -13.56 -3.71
CA ASP A 57 -6.48 -13.29 -4.32
C ASP A 57 -5.87 -11.96 -3.84
N ARG A 58 -6.56 -11.26 -2.94
CA ARG A 58 -6.19 -9.99 -2.32
C ARG A 58 -6.26 -8.79 -3.28
N LEU A 59 -6.95 -8.92 -4.41
CA LEU A 59 -7.23 -7.81 -5.32
C LEU A 59 -8.35 -6.96 -4.76
N ALA A 60 -8.22 -5.64 -4.89
CA ALA A 60 -9.22 -4.71 -4.40
C ALA A 60 -10.46 -4.73 -5.30
N ILE A 61 -11.64 -4.87 -4.70
CA ILE A 61 -12.91 -4.98 -5.41
C ILE A 61 -13.98 -4.13 -4.73
N ALA A 62 -14.67 -3.33 -5.53
CA ALA A 62 -15.89 -2.65 -5.14
C ALA A 62 -17.07 -3.62 -5.29
N LEU A 63 -17.86 -3.79 -4.24
CA LEU A 63 -19.01 -4.68 -4.24
C LEU A 63 -20.21 -3.97 -4.87
N LYS A 64 -21.01 -4.72 -5.65
CA LYS A 64 -22.25 -4.20 -6.23
C LYS A 64 -23.19 -3.77 -5.09
N PRO A 65 -23.89 -2.62 -5.22
CA PRO A 65 -24.86 -2.18 -4.22
C PRO A 65 -25.91 -3.28 -3.94
N PRO A 66 -26.32 -3.50 -2.68
CA PRO A 66 -26.03 -2.71 -1.48
C PRO A 66 -24.72 -3.05 -0.76
N GLY A 67 -23.86 -3.90 -1.34
CA GLY A 67 -22.70 -4.49 -0.64
C GLY A 67 -23.10 -5.68 0.23
N ILE A 68 -22.19 -6.11 1.11
CA ILE A 68 -22.41 -7.24 2.03
C ILE A 68 -22.68 -6.68 3.43
N ARG A 69 -23.70 -7.21 4.10
CA ARG A 69 -23.95 -6.97 5.52
C ARG A 69 -23.78 -8.26 6.31
N MET A 70 -23.07 -8.17 7.42
CA MET A 70 -22.81 -9.28 8.33
C MET A 70 -23.12 -8.82 9.76
N PRO A 71 -23.59 -9.72 10.65
CA PRO A 71 -23.79 -9.36 12.04
C PRO A 71 -22.44 -9.05 12.72
N LEU A 72 -22.44 -8.24 13.78
CA LEU A 72 -21.21 -7.90 14.53
C LEU A 72 -20.47 -9.12 15.06
N GLU A 73 -21.20 -10.18 15.40
CA GLU A 73 -20.62 -11.45 15.86
C GLU A 73 -19.79 -12.17 14.77
N ALA A 74 -19.87 -11.75 13.51
CA ALA A 74 -19.04 -12.25 12.43
C ALA A 74 -17.69 -11.50 12.33
N LEU A 75 -17.52 -10.40 13.06
CA LEU A 75 -16.29 -9.62 13.09
C LEU A 75 -15.16 -10.43 13.73
N ARG A 76 -14.03 -10.50 13.05
CA ARG A 76 -12.84 -11.23 13.48
C ARG A 76 -11.62 -10.32 13.38
N PHE A 77 -10.61 -10.64 14.18
CA PHE A 77 -9.30 -10.03 14.15
C PHE A 77 -8.26 -11.14 14.13
N PHE A 78 -7.17 -10.95 13.38
CA PHE A 78 -6.08 -11.91 13.45
C PHE A 78 -5.37 -11.79 14.80
N GLN A 79 -5.09 -12.94 15.41
CA GLN A 79 -4.39 -13.02 16.69
C GLN A 79 -3.05 -12.27 16.67
N ARG A 80 -2.32 -12.32 15.55
CA ARG A 80 -1.06 -11.56 15.38
C ARG A 80 -1.25 -10.05 15.48
N ASP A 81 -2.36 -9.53 14.95
CA ASP A 81 -2.62 -8.09 14.92
C ASP A 81 -3.03 -7.62 16.33
N ILE A 82 -3.80 -8.44 17.04
CA ILE A 82 -4.14 -8.22 18.45
C ILE A 82 -2.90 -8.34 19.36
N ALA A 83 -2.04 -9.32 19.12
CA ALA A 83 -0.81 -9.51 19.88
C ALA A 83 0.15 -8.32 19.68
N ARG A 84 0.29 -7.82 18.44
CA ARG A 84 1.04 -6.60 18.15
C ARG A 84 0.45 -5.39 18.87
N LEU A 85 -0.87 -5.21 18.83
CA LEU A 85 -1.53 -4.14 19.57
C LEU A 85 -1.28 -4.24 21.08
N ALA A 86 -1.43 -5.43 21.65
CA ALA A 86 -1.15 -5.66 23.07
C ALA A 86 0.30 -5.31 23.43
N GLN A 87 1.25 -5.67 22.55
CA GLN A 87 2.66 -5.30 22.73
C GLN A 87 2.86 -3.78 22.69
N GLU A 88 2.23 -3.07 21.76
CA GLU A 88 2.28 -1.61 21.66
C GLU A 88 1.66 -0.91 22.87
N LEU A 89 0.60 -1.47 23.46
CA LEU A 89 -0.07 -0.90 24.64
C LEU A 89 0.67 -1.20 25.95
N LEU A 90 1.21 -2.42 26.11
CA LEU A 90 1.91 -2.86 27.32
C LEU A 90 3.37 -2.39 27.37
N HIS A 91 3.98 -2.28 26.19
CA HIS A 91 5.30 -1.72 26.00
C HIS A 91 5.15 -0.59 25.01
N PRO A 92 4.59 0.56 25.43
CA PRO A 92 4.62 1.75 24.60
C PRO A 92 6.09 1.98 24.29
N LYS A 93 6.49 1.64 23.06
CA LYS A 93 7.78 2.05 22.56
C LYS A 93 7.72 3.55 22.73
N GLU A 94 8.64 4.08 23.52
CA GLU A 94 8.91 5.49 23.48
C GLU A 94 9.04 5.78 21.99
N VAL A 95 8.09 6.57 21.46
CA VAL A 95 8.25 7.14 20.15
C VAL A 95 9.40 8.10 20.41
N VAL A 96 10.63 7.57 20.42
CA VAL A 96 11.75 8.24 19.83
C VAL A 96 11.19 8.48 18.45
N ILE A 97 10.58 9.64 18.30
CA ILE A 97 10.52 10.32 17.04
C ILE A 97 12.02 10.45 16.81
N PRO A 98 12.71 9.58 16.02
CA PRO A 98 13.94 10.08 15.42
C PRO A 98 13.48 11.42 14.86
N PRO A 99 14.11 12.54 15.27
CA PRO A 99 13.62 13.88 14.93
C PRO A 99 13.13 13.74 13.52
N VAL A 100 11.81 13.95 13.26
CA VAL A 100 11.26 13.70 11.93
C VAL A 100 12.23 14.46 11.07
N ALA A 101 13.13 13.72 10.43
CA ALA A 101 13.86 14.24 9.32
C ALA A 101 12.64 14.37 8.45
N MET A 102 12.07 15.59 8.43
CA MET A 102 11.23 16.06 7.35
C MET A 102 11.99 15.50 6.19
N ALA A 103 11.51 14.38 5.64
CA ALA A 103 12.31 13.49 4.82
C ALA A 103 12.70 14.42 3.71
N THR A 104 13.94 14.91 3.76
CA THR A 104 14.21 16.31 3.35
C THR A 104 13.86 16.30 1.91
N GLU A 105 12.69 16.85 1.54
CA GLU A 105 12.00 16.44 0.32
C GLU A 105 13.06 16.51 -0.74
N SER A 106 13.51 15.33 -1.17
CA SER A 106 14.78 15.30 -1.84
C SER A 106 14.47 15.95 -3.16
N ASN A 107 14.84 17.21 -3.32
CA ASN A 107 14.70 17.94 -4.58
C ASN A 107 15.49 17.23 -5.70
N LYS A 108 16.23 16.17 -5.34
CA LYS A 108 16.78 15.13 -6.19
C LYS A 108 15.73 14.05 -6.38
N GLY A 109 15.29 13.86 -7.62
CA GLY A 109 14.50 12.73 -8.06
C GLY A 109 14.92 12.36 -9.47
N ILE A 110 14.46 11.22 -9.98
CA ILE A 110 14.70 10.80 -11.36
C ILE A 110 13.57 11.29 -12.27
N SER A 111 13.87 11.55 -13.54
CA SER A 111 12.86 11.99 -14.51
C SER A 111 11.95 10.83 -14.92
N LYS A 112 10.83 11.15 -15.60
CA LYS A 112 9.88 10.14 -16.10
C LYS A 112 10.57 9.13 -17.01
N GLU A 113 11.46 9.61 -17.87
CA GLU A 113 12.21 8.80 -18.84
C GLU A 113 13.10 7.78 -18.11
N HIS A 114 13.81 8.23 -17.06
CA HIS A 114 14.61 7.33 -16.22
C HIS A 114 13.75 6.32 -15.45
N VAL A 115 12.55 6.71 -14.98
CA VAL A 115 11.63 5.76 -14.32
C VAL A 115 11.23 4.65 -15.30
N LEU A 116 10.91 5.00 -16.55
CA LEU A 116 10.54 4.04 -17.59
C LEU A 116 11.71 3.14 -17.98
N GLU A 117 12.91 3.70 -18.10
CA GLU A 117 14.13 2.95 -18.37
C GLU A 117 14.42 1.92 -17.27
N ILE A 118 14.31 2.33 -16.00
CA ILE A 118 14.69 1.51 -14.85
C ILE A 118 13.61 0.48 -14.51
N PHE A 119 12.33 0.87 -14.48
CA PHE A 119 11.24 0.08 -13.92
C PHE A 119 10.20 -0.37 -14.96
N GLY A 120 10.22 0.18 -16.18
CA GLY A 120 9.19 -0.07 -17.20
C GLY A 120 9.07 -1.55 -17.58
N GLY A 121 10.17 -2.29 -17.60
CA GLY A 121 10.18 -3.73 -17.90
C GLY A 121 9.71 -4.63 -16.76
N MET A 122 9.45 -4.09 -15.56
CA MET A 122 9.10 -4.88 -14.37
C MET A 122 7.59 -5.05 -14.18
N LEU A 123 6.78 -4.32 -14.95
CA LEU A 123 5.35 -4.18 -14.72
C LEU A 123 4.56 -4.76 -15.89
N LYS A 124 3.41 -5.37 -15.58
CA LYS A 124 2.50 -5.95 -16.56
C LYS A 124 1.54 -4.92 -17.19
N PHE A 125 1.64 -3.65 -16.79
CA PHE A 125 0.80 -2.55 -17.25
C PHE A 125 1.65 -1.41 -17.79
N ASN A 126 1.00 -0.48 -18.49
CA ASN A 126 1.68 0.68 -19.06
C ASN A 126 2.09 1.67 -17.95
N LEU A 127 3.35 1.59 -17.52
CA LEU A 127 3.93 2.48 -16.50
C LEU A 127 3.91 3.94 -16.94
N GLU A 128 4.07 4.22 -18.23
CA GLU A 128 4.04 5.58 -18.76
C GLU A 128 2.69 6.25 -18.55
N GLN A 129 1.62 5.51 -18.80
CA GLN A 129 0.26 5.96 -18.56
C GLN A 129 0.00 6.16 -17.06
N ALA A 130 0.48 5.26 -16.21
CA ALA A 130 0.33 5.35 -14.76
C ALA A 130 1.05 6.59 -14.17
N LEU A 131 2.27 6.88 -14.62
CA LEU A 131 3.03 8.07 -14.21
C LEU A 131 2.35 9.36 -14.67
N SER A 132 1.71 9.35 -15.83
CA SER A 132 1.01 10.52 -16.39
C SER A 132 -0.33 10.77 -15.69
N GLY A 133 -1.01 9.70 -15.24
CA GLY A 133 -2.26 9.79 -14.48
C GLY A 133 -2.08 10.33 -13.06
N ALA A 134 -0.86 10.28 -12.50
CA ALA A 134 -0.54 10.75 -11.16
C ALA A 134 -1.45 10.16 -10.05
N VAL A 135 -1.87 8.90 -10.20
CA VAL A 135 -2.73 8.20 -9.24
C VAL A 135 -1.92 7.22 -8.39
N GLY A 136 -2.26 7.11 -7.10
CA GLY A 136 -1.64 6.15 -6.18
C GLY A 136 -0.17 6.47 -5.91
N ILE A 137 0.68 5.44 -5.89
CA ILE A 137 2.14 5.56 -5.60
C ILE A 137 2.89 6.46 -6.61
N PHE A 138 2.28 6.82 -7.73
CA PHE A 138 2.89 7.62 -8.80
C PHE A 138 2.54 9.13 -8.73
N GLY A 139 1.60 9.52 -7.85
CA GLY A 139 1.11 10.88 -7.66
C GLY A 139 1.78 11.65 -6.52
N ASP A 140 1.20 12.82 -6.16
CA ASP A 140 1.70 13.70 -5.08
C ASP A 140 1.68 13.00 -3.69
N ASP A 141 0.84 11.97 -3.50
CA ASP A 141 0.75 11.17 -2.27
C ASP A 141 1.76 10.01 -2.20
N GLY A 142 2.51 9.75 -3.28
CA GLY A 142 3.31 8.53 -3.44
C GLY A 142 4.80 8.80 -3.58
N ALA A 143 5.28 8.89 -4.81
CA ALA A 143 6.70 9.04 -5.13
C ALA A 143 7.01 10.32 -5.91
N ARG A 144 6.01 11.12 -6.28
CA ARG A 144 6.21 12.32 -7.12
C ARG A 144 6.76 13.46 -6.27
N VAL A 145 7.93 13.96 -6.65
CA VAL A 145 8.56 15.13 -6.03
C VAL A 145 8.45 16.33 -6.95
N ARG A 146 8.06 17.48 -6.40
CA ARG A 146 8.01 18.74 -7.15
C ARG A 146 9.43 19.28 -7.31
N LYS A 147 9.87 19.50 -8.55
CA LYS A 147 11.10 20.22 -8.80
C LYS A 147 10.88 21.69 -8.40
N ASN A 148 11.59 22.16 -7.37
CA ASN A 148 11.61 23.58 -7.01
C ASN A 148 12.34 24.40 -8.09
N SER A 149 11.68 24.66 -9.21
CA SER A 149 12.10 25.66 -10.18
C SER A 149 11.26 26.93 -9.97
N ARG A 150 11.87 27.94 -9.33
CA ARG A 150 11.41 29.33 -9.44
C ARG A 150 11.33 29.69 -10.93
N GLY A 151 10.14 29.59 -11.52
CA GLY A 151 9.82 30.19 -12.82
C GLY A 151 9.83 29.31 -14.07
N GLY A 152 9.68 27.98 -14.01
CA GLY A 152 9.61 27.16 -15.23
C GLY A 152 8.77 25.90 -15.07
N LYS A 153 7.96 25.60 -16.11
CA LYS A 153 7.02 24.47 -16.29
C LYS A 153 7.18 23.34 -15.26
N ASN A 154 6.08 22.99 -14.58
CA ASN A 154 5.94 21.88 -13.63
C ASN A 154 6.61 20.59 -14.16
N SER A 155 7.90 20.42 -13.85
CA SER A 155 8.65 19.20 -14.12
C SER A 155 8.53 18.35 -12.87
N HIS A 156 7.82 17.25 -12.98
CA HIS A 156 7.74 16.26 -11.91
C HIS A 156 8.99 15.38 -11.93
N LEU A 157 9.51 15.09 -10.74
CA LEU A 157 10.53 14.09 -10.53
C LEU A 157 9.94 12.96 -9.70
N TRP A 158 10.57 11.80 -9.67
CA TRP A 158 10.15 10.68 -8.86
C TRP A 158 11.26 10.24 -7.92
N ASN A 159 10.91 9.96 -6.67
CA ASN A 159 11.80 9.29 -5.74
C ASN A 159 11.83 7.79 -6.10
N PRO A 160 12.97 7.26 -6.58
CA PRO A 160 13.05 5.87 -7.03
C PRO A 160 12.89 4.86 -5.88
N VAL A 161 13.28 5.22 -4.64
CA VAL A 161 13.14 4.35 -3.46
C VAL A 161 11.66 4.18 -3.12
N THR A 162 10.94 5.29 -2.97
CA THR A 162 9.50 5.25 -2.66
C THR A 162 8.71 4.57 -3.78
N LEU A 163 9.09 4.83 -5.04
CA LEU A 163 8.46 4.19 -6.19
C LEU A 163 8.68 2.67 -6.15
N ALA A 164 9.91 2.21 -5.94
CA ALA A 164 10.23 0.77 -5.87
C ALA A 164 9.51 0.05 -4.73
N LEU A 165 9.45 0.66 -3.54
CA LEU A 165 8.70 0.09 -2.41
C LEU A 165 7.20 0.02 -2.73
N GLY A 166 6.64 1.07 -3.33
CA GLY A 166 5.26 1.07 -3.80
C GLY A 166 5.00 -0.01 -4.87
N LEU A 167 5.94 -0.22 -5.79
CA LEU A 167 5.87 -1.29 -6.79
C LEU A 167 5.89 -2.68 -6.16
N ASN A 168 6.66 -2.88 -5.08
CA ASN A 168 6.65 -4.13 -4.33
C ASN A 168 5.32 -4.36 -3.61
N ASP A 169 4.83 -3.35 -2.90
CA ASP A 169 3.64 -3.49 -2.07
C ASP A 169 2.35 -3.59 -2.89
N VAL A 170 2.14 -2.65 -3.81
CA VAL A 170 0.91 -2.52 -4.61
C VAL A 170 0.91 -3.42 -5.84
N HIS A 171 2.05 -3.52 -6.52
CA HIS A 171 2.17 -4.22 -7.81
C HIS A 171 2.95 -5.54 -7.74
N ARG A 172 3.33 -5.98 -6.54
CA ARG A 172 4.01 -7.27 -6.28
C ARG A 172 5.29 -7.48 -7.09
N VAL A 173 6.00 -6.41 -7.45
CA VAL A 173 7.33 -6.55 -8.05
C VAL A 173 8.24 -7.23 -7.02
N PRO A 174 8.83 -8.40 -7.32
CA PRO A 174 9.58 -9.15 -6.31
C PRO A 174 10.77 -8.37 -5.75
N MET A 175 10.90 -8.35 -4.42
CA MET A 175 11.97 -7.64 -3.70
C MET A 175 13.38 -8.02 -4.19
N PRO A 176 13.70 -9.30 -4.53
CA PRO A 176 15.00 -9.64 -5.09
C PRO A 176 15.34 -8.90 -6.40
N TYR A 177 14.35 -8.66 -7.26
CA TYR A 177 14.56 -7.90 -8.50
C TYR A 177 14.82 -6.42 -8.22
N LEU A 178 14.11 -5.84 -7.24
CA LEU A 178 14.36 -4.45 -6.82
C LEU A 178 15.73 -4.31 -6.17
N LYS A 179 16.10 -5.20 -5.24
CA LYS A 179 17.43 -5.29 -4.62
C LYS A 179 18.52 -5.37 -5.70
N LYS A 180 18.35 -6.22 -6.71
CA LYS A 180 19.28 -6.32 -7.85
C LYS A 180 19.35 -5.00 -8.64
N THR A 181 18.22 -4.39 -8.93
CA THR A 181 18.15 -3.15 -9.72
C THR A 181 18.90 -2.00 -9.04
N PHE A 182 18.68 -1.79 -7.73
CA PHE A 182 19.43 -0.79 -6.95
C PHE A 182 20.91 -1.11 -6.81
N ALA A 183 21.30 -2.39 -6.88
CA ALA A 183 22.71 -2.79 -6.87
C ALA A 183 23.42 -2.56 -8.21
N THR A 184 22.71 -2.71 -9.34
CA THR A 184 23.34 -2.72 -10.67
C THR A 184 23.14 -1.45 -11.48
N HIS A 185 22.02 -0.73 -11.31
CA HIS A 185 21.67 0.37 -12.20
C HIS A 185 22.49 1.65 -11.88
N PRO A 186 23.24 2.22 -12.85
CA PRO A 186 24.10 3.39 -12.60
C PRO A 186 23.35 4.61 -12.05
N LEU A 187 22.17 4.89 -12.58
CA LEU A 187 21.30 6.01 -12.14
C LEU A 187 20.79 5.88 -10.70
N LEU A 188 20.83 4.68 -10.11
CA LEU A 188 20.37 4.43 -8.74
C LEU A 188 21.52 4.44 -7.71
N ARG A 189 22.78 4.61 -8.13
CA ARG A 189 23.93 4.58 -7.21
C ARG A 189 23.82 5.62 -6.10
N GLU A 190 23.37 6.83 -6.45
CA GLU A 190 23.16 7.93 -5.48
C GLU A 190 22.03 7.65 -4.49
N TRP A 191 21.16 6.68 -4.79
CA TRP A 191 20.01 6.29 -3.99
C TRP A 191 20.24 5.01 -3.18
N LYS A 192 21.42 4.41 -3.32
CA LYS A 192 21.75 3.12 -2.71
C LYS A 192 21.67 3.16 -1.19
N ASP A 193 22.18 4.23 -0.57
CA ASP A 193 22.18 4.35 0.89
C ASP A 193 20.75 4.51 1.42
N ALA A 194 19.94 5.36 0.79
CA ALA A 194 18.52 5.53 1.12
C ALA A 194 17.71 4.24 0.91
N TRP A 195 18.04 3.45 -0.13
CA TRP A 195 17.45 2.13 -0.36
C TRP A 195 17.80 1.14 0.75
N LEU A 196 19.08 1.05 1.15
CA LEU A 196 19.53 0.16 2.21
C LEU A 196 18.94 0.54 3.57
N GLU A 197 18.85 1.83 3.88
CA GLU A 197 18.18 2.33 5.08
C GLU A 197 16.70 1.92 5.10
N SER A 198 16.00 2.07 3.97
CA SER A 198 14.60 1.66 3.85
C SER A 198 14.41 0.15 4.03
N LEU A 199 15.32 -0.68 3.49
CA LEU A 199 15.30 -2.13 3.71
C LEU A 199 15.52 -2.49 5.19
N ALA A 200 16.47 -1.84 5.85
CA ALA A 200 16.74 -2.06 7.26
C ALA A 200 15.52 -1.74 8.14
N LEU A 201 14.79 -0.66 7.83
CA LEU A 201 13.54 -0.29 8.51
C LEU A 201 12.41 -1.32 8.28
N LEU A 202 12.42 -1.99 7.13
CA LEU A 202 11.45 -3.04 6.79
C LEU A 202 11.83 -4.42 7.33
N GLY A 203 13.05 -4.60 7.85
CA GLY A 203 13.57 -5.90 8.30
C GLY A 203 13.92 -6.84 7.15
N GLU A 204 14.28 -6.29 5.99
CA GLU A 204 14.64 -7.00 4.74
C GLU A 204 16.14 -7.11 4.47
#